data_AF-A0A383DI85-F1
#
_entry.id   AF-A0A383DI85-F1
#
_cell.length_a   1.000
_cell.length_b   1.000
_cell.length_c   1.000
_cell.angle_alpha   90.00
_cell.angle_beta   90.00
_cell.angle_gamma   90.00
#
_symmetry.space_group_name_H-M   'P 1'
#
loop_
_entity.id
_entity.type
_entity.pdbx_description
1 polymer ?
#
loop_
_entity_poly.entity_id
_entity_poly.type
_entity_poly.pdbx_seq_one_letter_code
_entity_poly.pdbx_strand_id
1 'polypeptide(L)'
;LPFLVRADNLKYLRETDFDTPEARDNMFYLWDEVTNALVEAPGTGTPPVPPGTPEHLIQLPSIELAGIDPAIEGEWTVETKEGPIRVTTVFELTKRRAAQHTPEMAQEITGIHADSIRQVARKFASAKPSMIYAGYRASKYLHGDLLQRALFLLLCITGNTGKEGGGLTITNLAKDDAVFPFALSNPAALFRVATLSRWDYVHANMKEHNADAFGEELADEMDKYFQESVEKGWF
;
A
#
# COMPACT_ATOMS: atom_id res chain seq x y z
N LEU A 1 8.37 -8.76 1.69
CA LEU A 1 8.73 -9.01 3.10
C LEU A 1 9.87 -10.01 3.35
N PRO A 2 10.39 -10.80 2.38
CA PRO A 2 11.47 -11.77 2.66
C PRO A 2 12.89 -11.20 2.68
N PHE A 3 13.09 -9.89 2.44
CA PHE A 3 14.43 -9.30 2.51
C PHE A 3 15.07 -9.52 3.88
N LEU A 4 16.36 -9.84 3.86
CA LEU A 4 17.14 -10.09 5.06
C LEU A 4 17.61 -8.78 5.70
N VAL A 5 17.56 -8.77 7.03
CA VAL A 5 17.91 -7.66 7.91
C VAL A 5 18.96 -8.16 8.90
N ARG A 6 20.03 -7.38 9.08
CA ARG A 6 21.08 -7.67 10.05
C ARG A 6 20.55 -7.46 11.47
N ALA A 7 20.77 -8.43 12.35
CA ALA A 7 20.28 -8.38 13.74
C ALA A 7 21.07 -7.40 14.63
N ASP A 8 22.30 -7.05 14.25
CA ASP A 8 23.19 -6.17 14.99
C ASP A 8 22.82 -4.68 14.88
N ASN A 9 22.31 -4.25 13.72
CA ASN A 9 22.04 -2.84 13.44
C ASN A 9 20.65 -2.56 12.83
N LEU A 10 19.85 -3.59 12.57
CA LEU A 10 18.50 -3.52 11.98
C LEU A 10 18.44 -2.87 10.58
N LYS A 11 19.56 -2.84 9.86
CA LYS A 11 19.61 -2.46 8.44
C LYS A 11 19.48 -3.69 7.56
N TYR A 12 19.03 -3.49 6.33
CA TYR A 12 19.05 -4.55 5.33
C TYR A 12 20.47 -5.11 5.15
N LEU A 13 20.56 -6.42 4.94
CA LEU A 13 21.78 -7.04 4.43
C LEU A 13 21.95 -6.60 2.97
N ARG A 14 23.13 -6.04 2.65
CA ARG A 14 23.47 -5.45 1.36
C ARG A 14 24.74 -6.05 0.79
N GLU A 15 24.95 -5.88 -0.51
CA GLU A 15 26.20 -6.36 -1.13
C GLU A 15 27.44 -5.67 -0.54
N THR A 16 27.28 -4.44 -0.06
CA THR A 16 28.32 -3.68 0.63
C THR A 16 28.75 -4.28 1.98
N ASP A 17 28.03 -5.26 2.52
CA ASP A 17 28.43 -6.02 3.70
C ASP A 17 29.49 -7.11 3.38
N PHE A 18 29.67 -7.45 2.11
CA PHE A 18 30.64 -8.46 1.65
C PHE A 18 31.91 -7.82 1.08
N ASP A 19 32.95 -8.64 0.89
CA ASP A 19 34.22 -8.22 0.26
C ASP A 19 34.11 -8.32 -1.27
N THR A 20 33.19 -7.56 -1.84
CA THR A 20 32.90 -7.55 -3.29
C THR A 20 33.45 -6.26 -3.92
N PRO A 21 34.33 -6.36 -4.93
CA PRO A 21 34.75 -5.20 -5.72
C PRO A 21 33.54 -4.52 -6.37
N GLU A 22 33.47 -3.19 -6.32
CA GLU A 22 32.36 -2.40 -6.89
C GLU A 22 30.96 -2.77 -6.35
N ALA A 23 30.88 -3.14 -5.06
CA ALA A 23 29.63 -3.50 -4.39
C ALA A 23 28.50 -2.46 -4.56
N ARG A 24 27.32 -2.95 -4.92
CA ARG A 24 26.09 -2.19 -5.16
C ARG A 24 25.35 -1.96 -3.84
N ASP A 25 25.21 -0.70 -3.43
CA ASP A 25 24.51 -0.36 -2.17
C ASP A 25 23.01 -0.72 -2.17
N ASN A 26 22.42 -0.91 -3.35
CA ASN A 26 21.02 -1.24 -3.53
C ASN A 26 20.77 -2.71 -3.93
N MET A 27 21.77 -3.58 -3.81
CA MET A 27 21.59 -5.03 -3.93
C MET A 27 21.23 -5.60 -2.55
N PHE A 28 20.09 -6.30 -2.48
CA PHE A 28 19.55 -6.91 -1.27
C PHE A 28 19.49 -8.43 -1.42
N TYR A 29 19.33 -9.13 -0.30
CA TYR A 29 19.34 -10.60 -0.30
C TYR A 29 18.08 -11.21 0.31
N LEU A 30 17.81 -12.44 -0.13
CA LEU A 30 16.79 -13.37 0.35
C LEU A 30 17.49 -14.63 0.87
N TRP A 31 16.80 -15.37 1.74
CA TRP A 31 17.15 -16.76 1.97
C TRP A 31 16.24 -17.63 1.11
N ASP A 32 16.80 -18.48 0.26
CA ASP A 32 16.04 -19.40 -0.59
C ASP A 32 15.87 -20.75 0.13
N GLU A 33 14.64 -21.20 0.34
CA GLU A 33 14.34 -22.48 0.99
C GLU A 33 14.69 -23.68 0.10
N VAL A 34 14.68 -23.51 -1.23
CA VAL A 34 14.99 -24.60 -2.18
C VAL A 34 16.47 -24.96 -2.13
N THR A 35 17.34 -23.96 -2.26
CA THR A 35 18.80 -24.15 -2.23
C THR A 35 19.36 -24.10 -0.81
N ASN A 36 18.57 -23.66 0.17
CA ASN A 36 18.97 -23.39 1.54
C ASN A 36 20.21 -22.48 1.62
N ALA A 37 20.18 -21.38 0.86
CA ALA A 37 21.29 -20.48 0.69
C ALA A 37 20.85 -19.02 0.58
N LEU A 38 21.82 -18.13 0.75
CA LEU A 38 21.67 -16.70 0.48
C LEU A 38 21.63 -16.47 -1.04
N VAL A 39 20.62 -15.73 -1.51
CA VAL A 39 20.49 -15.37 -2.94
C VAL A 39 20.20 -13.88 -3.11
N GLU A 40 20.65 -13.31 -4.23
CA GLU A 40 20.33 -11.93 -4.60
C GLU A 40 18.81 -11.78 -4.81
N ALA A 41 18.25 -10.68 -4.31
CA ALA A 41 16.86 -10.35 -4.51
C ALA A 41 16.61 -9.90 -5.96
N PRO A 42 15.70 -10.57 -6.71
CA PRO A 42 15.31 -10.14 -8.05
C PRO A 42 14.84 -8.69 -8.06
N GLY A 43 15.21 -7.96 -9.12
CA GLY A 43 14.81 -6.57 -9.31
C GLY A 43 15.64 -5.54 -8.52
N THR A 44 16.66 -5.98 -7.75
CA THR A 44 17.51 -5.09 -6.95
C THR A 44 18.92 -4.96 -7.58
N GLY A 45 19.75 -4.06 -7.05
CA GLY A 45 21.12 -3.86 -7.53
C GLY A 45 21.26 -3.21 -8.91
N THR A 46 20.19 -2.67 -9.48
CA THR A 46 20.28 -1.97 -10.77
C THR A 46 20.89 -0.59 -10.59
N PRO A 47 21.77 -0.14 -11.50
CA PRO A 47 22.34 1.20 -11.43
C PRO A 47 21.24 2.26 -11.49
N PRO A 48 21.43 3.42 -10.82
CA PRO A 48 20.45 4.50 -10.87
C PRO A 48 20.28 4.98 -12.31
N VAL A 49 19.03 5.23 -12.68
CA VAL A 49 18.69 5.76 -14.00
C VAL A 49 19.22 7.20 -14.12
N PRO A 50 19.90 7.57 -15.22
CA PRO A 50 20.33 8.94 -15.42
C PRO A 50 19.16 9.94 -15.33
N PRO A 51 19.34 11.09 -14.66
CA PRO A 51 18.30 12.12 -14.61
C PRO A 51 17.87 12.55 -16.01
N GLY A 52 16.56 12.58 -16.25
CA GLY A 52 15.99 12.99 -17.55
C GLY A 52 15.85 11.86 -18.58
N THR A 53 16.18 10.62 -18.25
CA THR A 53 15.86 9.48 -19.12
C THR A 53 14.34 9.35 -19.31
N PRO A 54 13.83 9.38 -20.55
CA PRO A 54 12.41 9.15 -20.83
C PRO A 54 11.93 7.79 -20.29
N GLU A 55 10.75 7.75 -19.68
CA GLU A 55 10.21 6.56 -18.99
C GLU A 55 10.20 5.30 -19.86
N HIS A 56 9.81 5.42 -21.13
CA HIS A 56 9.79 4.31 -22.10
C HIS A 56 11.18 3.72 -22.43
N LEU A 57 12.27 4.40 -22.06
CA LEU A 57 13.64 3.93 -22.21
C LEU A 57 14.21 3.34 -20.92
N ILE A 58 13.49 3.44 -19.80
CA ILE A 58 13.90 2.85 -18.52
C ILE A 58 13.63 1.36 -18.58
N GLN A 59 14.69 0.57 -18.72
CA GLN A 59 14.59 -0.88 -18.58
C GLN A 59 14.60 -1.24 -17.10
N LEU A 60 13.43 -1.61 -16.57
CA LEU A 60 13.31 -2.11 -15.22
C LEU A 60 13.67 -3.61 -15.19
N PRO A 61 14.43 -4.05 -14.17
CA PRO A 61 14.75 -5.46 -13.99
C PRO A 61 13.48 -6.25 -13.66
N SER A 62 13.47 -7.54 -14.02
CA SER A 62 12.39 -8.43 -13.62
C SER A 62 12.40 -8.65 -12.10
N ILE A 63 11.21 -8.73 -11.52
CA ILE A 63 10.97 -9.10 -10.12
C ILE A 63 10.47 -10.55 -9.98
N GLU A 64 10.44 -11.32 -11.08
CA GLU A 64 10.03 -12.71 -11.04
C GLU A 64 10.98 -13.53 -10.16
N LEU A 65 10.42 -14.40 -9.31
CA LEU A 65 11.21 -15.24 -8.41
C LEU A 65 11.96 -16.36 -9.14
N ALA A 66 11.54 -16.72 -10.35
CA ALA A 66 12.26 -17.64 -11.24
C ALA A 66 12.80 -18.94 -10.58
N GLY A 67 12.04 -19.54 -9.67
CA GLY A 67 12.40 -20.78 -8.96
C GLY A 67 12.97 -20.59 -7.55
N ILE A 68 13.21 -19.35 -7.12
CA ILE A 68 13.51 -19.00 -5.73
C ILE A 68 12.23 -19.17 -4.90
N ASP A 69 12.35 -19.82 -3.74
CA ASP A 69 11.32 -19.87 -2.70
C ASP A 69 11.78 -19.06 -1.49
N PRO A 70 11.47 -17.75 -1.40
CA PRO A 70 12.01 -16.91 -0.36
C PRO A 70 11.44 -17.28 1.00
N ALA A 71 12.31 -17.62 1.94
CA ALA A 71 11.93 -17.85 3.33
C ALA A 71 11.25 -16.59 3.88
N ILE A 72 10.07 -16.79 4.48
CA ILE A 72 9.30 -15.70 5.10
C ILE A 72 9.63 -15.59 6.58
N GLU A 73 9.93 -16.68 7.26
CA GLU A 73 10.33 -16.72 8.67
C GLU A 73 11.67 -17.43 8.81
N GLY A 74 12.44 -17.09 9.84
CA GLY A 74 13.70 -17.77 10.13
C GLY A 74 14.82 -16.83 10.53
N GLU A 75 15.92 -17.46 10.95
CA GLU A 75 17.15 -16.78 11.33
C GLU A 75 18.35 -17.60 10.85
N TRP A 76 19.35 -16.91 10.33
CA TRP A 76 20.56 -17.53 9.78
C TRP A 76 21.79 -16.74 10.21
N THR A 77 22.95 -17.37 10.07
CA THR A 77 24.25 -16.70 10.19
C THR A 77 24.85 -16.56 8.81
N VAL A 78 25.28 -15.35 8.46
CA VAL A 78 25.91 -15.01 7.18
C VAL A 78 27.31 -14.48 7.45
N GLU A 79 28.29 -14.99 6.71
CA GLU A 79 29.66 -14.48 6.74
C GLU A 79 29.76 -13.14 6.00
N THR A 80 30.28 -12.12 6.66
CA THR A 80 30.50 -10.78 6.08
C THR A 80 31.96 -10.39 6.21
N LYS A 81 32.37 -9.26 5.61
CA LYS A 81 33.74 -8.76 5.77
C LYS A 81 34.09 -8.34 7.21
N GLU A 82 33.08 -8.12 8.05
CA GLU A 82 33.21 -7.79 9.47
C GLU A 82 33.14 -9.05 10.37
N GLY A 83 32.95 -10.23 9.78
CA GLY A 83 32.75 -11.52 10.45
C GLY A 83 31.32 -12.06 10.34
N PRO A 84 31.00 -13.17 11.03
CA PRO A 84 29.67 -13.76 10.99
C PRO A 84 28.64 -12.90 11.71
N ILE A 85 27.52 -12.61 11.05
CA ILE A 85 26.39 -11.88 11.64
C ILE A 85 25.10 -12.69 11.55
N ARG A 86 24.21 -12.49 12.52
CA ARG A 86 22.85 -13.05 12.46
C ARG A 86 21.96 -12.18 11.59
N VAL A 87 21.14 -12.82 10.77
CA VAL A 87 20.14 -12.17 9.91
C VAL A 87 18.78 -12.81 10.10
N THR A 88 17.73 -12.03 9.84
CA THR A 88 16.33 -12.48 9.84
C THR A 88 15.54 -11.73 8.77
N THR A 89 14.32 -12.14 8.49
CA THR A 89 13.49 -11.48 7.46
C THR A 89 12.80 -10.22 8.00
N VAL A 90 12.44 -9.29 7.11
CA VAL A 90 11.55 -8.17 7.46
C VAL A 90 10.21 -8.68 8.01
N PHE A 91 9.69 -9.80 7.49
CA PHE A 91 8.45 -10.38 7.99
C PHE A 91 8.57 -10.81 9.45
N GLU A 92 9.65 -11.47 9.84
CA GLU A 92 9.89 -11.92 11.22
C GLU A 92 9.91 -10.72 12.19
N LEU A 93 10.58 -9.63 11.82
CA LEU A 93 10.54 -8.37 12.58
C LEU A 93 9.14 -7.76 12.63
N THR A 94 8.41 -7.79 11.51
CA THR A 94 7.04 -7.29 11.41
C THR A 94 6.09 -8.11 12.29
N LYS A 95 6.21 -9.43 12.29
CA LYS A 95 5.46 -10.38 13.12
C LYS A 95 5.68 -10.11 14.60
N ARG A 96 6.94 -9.96 15.02
CA ARG A 96 7.29 -9.59 16.41
C ARG A 96 6.69 -8.26 16.82
N ARG A 97 6.73 -7.25 15.94
CA ARG A 97 6.11 -5.95 16.19
C ARG A 97 4.58 -6.05 16.26
N ALA A 98 3.95 -6.77 15.34
CA ALA A 98 2.51 -6.97 15.29
C ALA A 98 1.99 -7.72 16.53
N ALA A 99 2.74 -8.68 17.07
CA ALA A 99 2.39 -9.38 18.31
C ALA A 99 2.26 -8.44 19.52
N GLN A 100 2.92 -7.28 19.50
CA GLN A 100 2.78 -6.26 20.53
C GLN A 100 1.51 -5.41 20.37
N HIS A 101 0.81 -5.49 19.24
CA HIS A 101 -0.39 -4.71 18.92
C HIS A 101 -1.63 -5.60 19.00
N THR A 102 -1.98 -6.02 20.21
CA THR A 102 -3.14 -6.89 20.43
C THR A 102 -4.46 -6.14 20.19
N PRO A 103 -5.55 -6.84 19.83
CA PRO A 103 -6.88 -6.26 19.77
C PRO A 103 -7.31 -5.56 21.08
N GLU A 104 -6.88 -6.06 22.23
CA GLU A 104 -7.13 -5.46 23.55
C GLU A 104 -6.45 -4.10 23.70
N MET A 105 -5.16 -4.00 23.33
CA MET A 105 -4.46 -2.72 23.34
C MET A 105 -5.09 -1.72 22.36
N ALA A 106 -5.50 -2.20 21.17
CA ALA A 106 -6.19 -1.36 20.21
C ALA A 106 -7.57 -0.90 20.72
N GLN A 107 -8.28 -1.71 21.51
CA GLN A 107 -9.53 -1.33 22.15
C GLN A 107 -9.34 -0.18 23.14
N GLU A 108 -8.30 -0.23 23.96
CA GLU A 108 -7.99 0.85 24.93
C GLU A 108 -7.75 2.19 24.23
N ILE A 109 -7.11 2.17 23.06
CA ILE A 109 -6.77 3.39 22.30
C ILE A 109 -7.96 3.89 21.46
N THR A 110 -8.68 2.99 20.81
CA THR A 110 -9.69 3.35 19.79
C THR A 110 -11.12 3.34 20.30
N GLY A 111 -11.38 2.67 21.43
CA GLY A 111 -12.72 2.38 21.94
C GLY A 111 -13.46 1.27 21.17
N ILE A 112 -12.87 0.67 20.14
CA ILE A 112 -13.49 -0.41 19.37
C ILE A 112 -13.25 -1.73 20.10
N HIS A 113 -14.32 -2.49 20.37
CA HIS A 113 -14.21 -3.77 21.06
C HIS A 113 -13.25 -4.74 20.34
N ALA A 114 -12.40 -5.42 21.09
CA ALA A 114 -11.36 -6.32 20.62
C ALA A 114 -11.91 -7.42 19.69
N ASP A 115 -13.11 -7.93 20.00
CA ASP A 115 -13.77 -8.93 19.16
C ASP A 115 -14.26 -8.38 17.82
N SER A 116 -14.67 -7.10 17.78
CA SER A 116 -14.99 -6.43 16.51
C SER A 116 -13.75 -6.29 15.65
N ILE A 117 -12.60 -5.93 16.23
CA ILE A 117 -11.31 -5.85 15.54
C ILE A 117 -10.94 -7.22 14.96
N ARG A 118 -11.01 -8.29 15.76
CA ARG A 118 -10.76 -9.67 15.29
C ARG A 118 -11.70 -10.09 14.17
N GLN A 119 -12.98 -9.78 14.31
CA GLN A 119 -13.99 -10.14 13.32
C GLN A 119 -13.71 -9.45 11.98
N VAL A 120 -13.43 -8.15 11.99
CA VAL A 120 -13.09 -7.38 10.78
C VAL A 120 -11.81 -7.90 10.14
N ALA A 121 -10.75 -8.13 10.93
CA ALA A 121 -9.47 -8.65 10.42
C ALA A 121 -9.64 -10.02 9.74
N ARG A 122 -10.39 -10.95 10.37
CA ARG A 122 -10.66 -12.28 9.80
C ARG A 122 -11.53 -12.21 8.55
N LYS A 123 -12.60 -11.40 8.56
CA LYS A 123 -13.45 -11.17 7.38
C LYS A 123 -12.63 -10.65 6.22
N PHE A 124 -11.84 -9.60 6.44
CA PHE A 124 -10.98 -9.01 5.43
C PHE A 124 -9.96 -10.01 4.87
N ALA A 125 -9.28 -10.77 5.74
CA ALA A 125 -8.30 -11.78 5.30
C ALA A 125 -8.94 -12.94 4.51
N SER A 126 -10.20 -13.27 4.80
CA SER A 126 -10.93 -14.34 4.11
C SER A 126 -11.57 -13.90 2.78
N ALA A 127 -11.90 -12.63 2.64
CA ALA A 127 -12.51 -12.08 1.43
C ALA A 127 -11.45 -11.91 0.33
N LYS A 128 -11.72 -12.50 -0.83
CA LYS A 128 -10.81 -12.54 -1.99
C LYS A 128 -11.60 -12.20 -3.27
N PRO A 129 -11.41 -11.02 -3.87
CA PRO A 129 -10.53 -9.93 -3.45
C PRO A 129 -11.13 -9.09 -2.30
N SER A 130 -10.28 -8.32 -1.62
CA SER A 130 -10.68 -7.27 -0.68
C SER A 130 -9.97 -5.95 -1.01
N MET A 131 -10.69 -4.85 -0.91
CA MET A 131 -10.13 -3.50 -1.12
C MET A 131 -10.24 -2.64 0.13
N ILE A 132 -9.41 -1.61 0.19
CA ILE A 132 -9.48 -0.56 1.20
C ILE A 132 -9.73 0.77 0.48
N TYR A 133 -10.82 1.43 0.86
CA TYR A 133 -11.10 2.81 0.47
C TYR A 133 -10.64 3.76 1.58
N ALA A 134 -9.47 4.38 1.41
CA ALA A 134 -8.88 5.25 2.45
C ALA A 134 -9.37 6.70 2.37
N GLY A 135 -9.82 7.14 1.19
CA GLY A 135 -10.15 8.52 0.90
C GLY A 135 -8.97 9.48 1.10
N TYR A 136 -9.19 10.77 0.85
CA TYR A 136 -8.17 11.80 1.07
C TYR A 136 -7.96 12.16 2.54
N ARG A 137 -8.80 11.68 3.47
CA ARG A 137 -8.68 12.03 4.88
C ARG A 137 -7.46 11.37 5.50
N ALA A 138 -7.12 10.15 5.11
CA ALA A 138 -5.93 9.45 5.58
C ALA A 138 -4.64 10.29 5.38
N SER A 139 -4.54 11.01 4.25
CA SER A 139 -3.40 11.89 3.95
C SER A 139 -3.39 13.24 4.69
N LYS A 140 -4.43 13.55 5.47
CA LYS A 140 -4.57 14.83 6.20
C LYS A 140 -4.17 14.72 7.68
N TYR A 141 -3.73 13.55 8.12
CA TYR A 141 -3.17 13.36 9.46
C TYR A 141 -1.66 13.54 9.42
N LEU A 142 -1.08 14.04 10.51
CA LEU A 142 0.38 14.18 10.66
C LEU A 142 1.13 12.86 10.41
N HIS A 143 0.53 11.74 10.82
CA HIS A 143 1.06 10.38 10.62
C HIS A 143 0.26 9.58 9.59
N GLY A 144 -0.32 10.26 8.60
CA GLY A 144 -1.10 9.64 7.52
C GLY A 144 -0.28 8.68 6.66
N ASP A 145 1.01 8.93 6.52
CA ASP A 145 1.98 8.07 5.85
C ASP A 145 2.10 6.69 6.54
N LEU A 146 2.19 6.68 7.88
CA LEU A 146 2.25 5.44 8.67
C LEU A 146 0.93 4.67 8.60
N LEU A 147 -0.20 5.38 8.66
CA LEU A 147 -1.53 4.79 8.49
C LEU A 147 -1.64 4.10 7.12
N GLN A 148 -1.28 4.80 6.03
CA GLN A 148 -1.35 4.24 4.69
C GLN A 148 -0.41 3.05 4.50
N ARG A 149 0.81 3.11 5.05
CA ARG A 149 1.73 1.97 5.05
C ARG A 149 1.15 0.75 5.77
N ALA A 150 0.40 0.94 6.86
CA ALA A 150 -0.30 -0.15 7.53
C ALA A 150 -1.45 -0.73 6.69
N LEU A 151 -2.22 0.11 5.99
CA LEU A 151 -3.26 -0.34 5.05
C LEU A 151 -2.65 -1.14 3.89
N PHE A 152 -1.55 -0.66 3.31
CA PHE A 152 -0.81 -1.39 2.28
C PHE A 152 -0.25 -2.71 2.80
N LEU A 153 0.31 -2.74 4.01
CA LEU A 153 0.79 -3.98 4.61
C LEU A 153 -0.33 -5.02 4.70
N LEU A 154 -1.53 -4.63 5.15
CA LEU A 154 -2.70 -5.51 5.23
C LEU A 154 -3.06 -6.09 3.85
N LEU A 155 -3.07 -5.28 2.80
CA LEU A 155 -3.32 -5.72 1.43
C LEU A 155 -2.23 -6.66 0.91
N CYS A 156 -0.97 -6.38 1.20
CA CYS A 156 0.16 -7.21 0.79
C CYS A 156 0.14 -8.60 1.45
N ILE A 157 -0.08 -8.68 2.77
CA ILE A 157 -0.10 -9.98 3.48
C ILE A 157 -1.33 -10.82 3.16
N THR A 158 -2.42 -10.19 2.71
CA THR A 158 -3.64 -10.89 2.26
C THR A 158 -3.63 -11.17 0.75
N GLY A 159 -2.60 -10.71 0.03
CA GLY A 159 -2.45 -10.92 -1.40
C GLY A 159 -3.53 -10.22 -2.23
N ASN A 160 -3.97 -9.04 -1.83
CA ASN A 160 -5.03 -8.27 -2.48
C ASN A 160 -4.52 -7.16 -3.42
N THR A 161 -3.21 -6.92 -3.48
CA THR A 161 -2.61 -5.95 -4.40
C THR A 161 -2.56 -6.50 -5.84
N GLY A 162 -2.87 -5.66 -6.83
CA GLY A 162 -2.78 -6.01 -8.25
C GLY A 162 -3.91 -6.92 -8.77
N LYS A 163 -5.00 -7.05 -8.00
CA LYS A 163 -6.18 -7.84 -8.38
C LYS A 163 -7.37 -6.92 -8.61
N GLU A 164 -8.17 -7.24 -9.61
CA GLU A 164 -9.48 -6.60 -9.80
C GLU A 164 -10.32 -6.73 -8.52
N GLY A 165 -10.97 -5.66 -8.09
CA GLY A 165 -11.71 -5.60 -6.82
C GLY A 165 -10.83 -5.59 -5.56
N GLY A 166 -9.51 -5.53 -5.70
CA GLY A 166 -8.55 -5.45 -4.60
C GLY A 166 -7.76 -4.15 -4.56
N GLY A 167 -6.90 -4.01 -3.55
CA GLY A 167 -5.96 -2.91 -3.45
C GLY A 167 -6.43 -1.72 -2.61
N LEU A 168 -5.67 -0.62 -2.68
CA LEU A 168 -5.94 0.62 -1.97
C LEU A 168 -6.41 1.66 -2.97
N THR A 169 -7.54 2.31 -2.70
CA THR A 169 -8.00 3.47 -3.47
C THR A 169 -8.21 4.69 -2.56
N ILE A 170 -7.88 5.85 -3.10
CA ILE A 170 -8.00 7.16 -2.45
C ILE A 170 -9.15 8.00 -3.02
N THR A 171 -9.67 7.63 -4.19
CA THR A 171 -10.72 8.35 -4.91
C THR A 171 -11.85 7.39 -5.27
N ASN A 172 -13.10 7.82 -5.14
CA ASN A 172 -14.25 7.03 -5.58
C ASN A 172 -14.62 7.49 -6.99
N LEU A 173 -13.80 7.10 -7.96
CA LEU A 173 -14.04 7.40 -9.36
C LEU A 173 -14.34 6.09 -10.07
N ALA A 174 -15.46 6.04 -10.77
CA ALA A 174 -15.81 4.89 -11.61
C ALA A 174 -14.78 4.63 -12.71
N LYS A 175 -13.98 5.65 -13.06
CA LYS A 175 -12.85 5.61 -13.99
C LYS A 175 -11.73 6.50 -13.47
N ASP A 176 -10.63 5.88 -13.10
CA ASP A 176 -9.39 6.51 -12.62
C ASP A 176 -8.75 7.44 -13.66
N ASP A 177 -8.89 7.11 -14.94
CA ASP A 177 -8.42 7.92 -16.06
C ASP A 177 -9.32 9.11 -16.40
N ALA A 178 -10.52 9.23 -15.82
CA ALA A 178 -11.50 10.23 -16.26
C ALA A 178 -11.30 11.61 -15.63
N VAL A 179 -10.74 11.71 -14.41
CA VAL A 179 -10.72 12.99 -13.67
C VAL A 179 -9.76 14.00 -14.25
N PHE A 180 -8.57 13.60 -14.69
CA PHE A 180 -7.63 14.55 -15.28
C PHE A 180 -8.07 15.04 -16.65
N PRO A 181 -8.52 14.19 -17.60
CA PRO A 181 -9.14 14.63 -18.84
C PRO A 181 -10.39 15.49 -18.60
N PHE A 182 -11.26 15.13 -17.66
CA PHE A 182 -12.43 15.93 -17.29
C PHE A 182 -12.01 17.31 -16.77
N ALA A 183 -11.07 17.38 -15.82
CA ALA A 183 -10.60 18.63 -15.25
C ALA A 183 -9.87 19.52 -16.28
N LEU A 184 -9.12 18.91 -17.21
CA LEU A 184 -8.39 19.62 -18.25
C LEU A 184 -9.26 19.98 -19.47
N SER A 185 -10.45 19.39 -19.59
CA SER A 185 -11.40 19.70 -20.67
C SER A 185 -11.98 21.12 -20.59
N ASN A 186 -11.95 21.75 -19.40
CA ASN A 186 -12.39 23.13 -19.21
C ASN A 186 -11.50 23.89 -18.22
N PRO A 187 -10.43 24.56 -18.69
CA PRO A 187 -9.49 25.30 -17.83
C PRO A 187 -10.10 26.54 -17.13
N ALA A 188 -11.31 26.98 -17.51
CA ALA A 188 -12.02 28.06 -16.84
C ALA A 188 -12.87 27.57 -15.65
N ALA A 189 -13.15 26.27 -15.56
CA ALA A 189 -13.74 25.66 -14.38
C ALA A 189 -12.67 25.60 -13.28
N LEU A 190 -12.57 26.67 -12.49
CA LEU A 190 -11.86 26.67 -11.21
C LEU A 190 -12.11 25.34 -10.51
N PHE A 191 -11.04 24.60 -10.21
CA PHE A 191 -11.04 23.34 -9.48
C PHE A 191 -11.87 23.49 -8.19
N ARG A 192 -13.16 23.19 -8.24
CA ARG A 192 -14.05 23.14 -7.09
C ARG A 192 -14.34 21.67 -6.81
N VAL A 193 -13.29 20.94 -6.42
CA VAL A 193 -13.44 19.57 -5.93
C VAL A 193 -13.92 19.64 -4.49
N ALA A 194 -15.22 19.46 -4.28
CA ALA A 194 -15.75 19.17 -2.96
C ALA A 194 -15.56 17.65 -2.71
N THR A 195 -14.52 17.27 -1.96
CA THR A 195 -14.39 15.88 -1.50
C THR A 195 -15.43 15.62 -0.42
N LEU A 196 -16.52 14.97 -0.81
CA LEU A 196 -17.64 14.66 0.07
C LEU A 196 -17.75 13.14 0.18
N SER A 197 -17.96 12.64 1.39
CA SER A 197 -18.36 11.24 1.51
C SER A 197 -19.82 11.11 1.06
N ARG A 198 -20.23 9.93 0.56
CA ARG A 198 -21.65 9.65 0.30
C ARG A 198 -22.52 9.87 1.55
N TRP A 199 -21.95 9.60 2.72
CA TRP A 199 -22.60 9.85 4.00
C TRP A 199 -22.93 11.34 4.15
N ASP A 200 -21.97 12.22 3.84
CA ASP A 200 -22.22 13.66 3.83
C ASP A 200 -23.30 14.02 2.79
N TYR A 201 -23.28 13.40 1.60
CA TYR A 201 -24.29 13.67 0.56
C TYR A 201 -25.73 13.41 1.06
N VAL A 202 -25.94 12.28 1.71
CA VAL A 202 -27.24 11.87 2.25
C VAL A 202 -27.63 12.64 3.51
N HIS A 203 -26.67 12.95 4.37
CA HIS A 203 -26.96 13.44 5.73
C HIS A 203 -26.71 14.93 5.94
N ALA A 204 -26.16 15.65 4.96
CA ALA A 204 -25.80 17.06 5.08
C ALA A 204 -26.47 17.97 4.02
N ASN A 205 -27.63 17.58 3.49
CA ASN A 205 -28.42 18.38 2.52
C ASN A 205 -27.56 18.85 1.33
N MET A 206 -26.81 17.92 0.74
CA MET A 206 -25.77 18.29 -0.22
C MET A 206 -26.32 18.64 -1.60
N LYS A 207 -27.54 18.22 -1.93
CA LYS A 207 -28.23 18.71 -3.12
C LYS A 207 -28.46 20.22 -3.00
N GLU A 208 -29.01 20.66 -1.87
CA GLU A 208 -29.27 22.07 -1.58
C GLU A 208 -27.97 22.87 -1.50
N HIS A 209 -26.93 22.32 -0.86
CA HIS A 209 -25.60 22.94 -0.86
C HIS A 209 -25.03 23.10 -2.27
N ASN A 210 -25.20 22.08 -3.14
CA ASN A 210 -24.75 22.16 -4.51
C ASN A 210 -25.55 23.19 -5.31
N ALA A 211 -26.85 23.31 -5.08
CA ALA A 211 -27.68 24.32 -5.72
C ALA A 211 -27.23 25.75 -5.33
N ASP A 212 -26.92 25.97 -4.05
CA ASP A 212 -26.39 27.25 -3.55
C ASP A 212 -25.00 27.58 -4.12
N ALA A 213 -24.10 26.59 -4.19
CA ALA A 213 -22.71 26.80 -4.59
C ALA A 213 -22.48 26.81 -6.12
N PHE A 214 -23.28 26.07 -6.87
CA PHE A 214 -23.05 25.76 -8.28
C PHE A 214 -24.27 25.92 -9.20
N GLY A 215 -25.46 26.17 -8.63
CA GLY A 215 -26.71 26.33 -9.37
C GLY A 215 -27.56 25.04 -9.45
N GLU A 216 -28.86 25.22 -9.64
CA GLU A 216 -29.88 24.16 -9.65
C GLU A 216 -29.61 23.07 -10.71
N GLU A 217 -29.19 23.47 -11.93
CA GLU A 217 -28.99 22.54 -13.05
C GLU A 217 -27.93 21.48 -12.73
N LEU A 218 -26.77 21.91 -12.21
CA LEU A 218 -25.70 20.98 -11.84
C LEU A 218 -26.05 20.16 -10.60
N ALA A 219 -26.79 20.76 -9.65
CA ALA A 219 -27.24 20.06 -8.46
C ALA A 219 -28.19 18.90 -8.78
N ASP A 220 -29.16 19.14 -9.68
CA ASP A 220 -30.10 18.13 -10.16
C ASP A 220 -29.42 17.03 -10.98
N GLU A 221 -28.47 17.38 -11.84
CA GLU A 221 -27.70 16.41 -12.61
C GLU A 221 -26.90 15.47 -11.68
N MET A 222 -26.20 16.02 -10.69
CA MET A 222 -25.41 15.24 -9.74
C MET A 222 -26.29 14.36 -8.84
N ASP A 223 -27.42 14.88 -8.37
CA ASP A 223 -28.38 14.12 -7.56
C ASP A 223 -28.98 12.96 -8.36
N LYS A 224 -29.34 13.17 -9.63
CA LYS A 224 -29.82 12.10 -10.52
C LYS A 224 -28.85 10.93 -10.61
N TYR A 225 -27.57 11.19 -10.89
CA TYR A 225 -26.57 10.12 -10.97
C TYR A 225 -26.29 9.47 -9.61
N PHE A 226 -26.37 10.25 -8.52
CA PHE A 226 -26.30 9.72 -7.18
C PHE A 226 -27.45 8.74 -6.90
N GLN A 227 -28.70 9.09 -7.18
CA GLN A 227 -29.86 8.20 -7.00
C GLN A 227 -29.77 6.96 -7.89
N GLU A 228 -29.41 7.11 -9.17
CA GLU A 228 -29.21 5.98 -10.09
C GLU A 228 -28.18 4.97 -9.55
N SER A 229 -27.11 5.47 -8.94
CA SER A 229 -26.08 4.61 -8.36
C SER A 229 -26.57 3.80 -7.15
N VAL A 230 -27.48 4.37 -6.36
CA VAL A 230 -28.12 3.70 -5.21
C VAL A 230 -29.11 2.65 -5.71
N GLU A 231 -29.96 3.00 -6.67
CA GLU A 231 -30.94 2.08 -7.26
C GLU A 231 -30.31 0.85 -7.90
N LYS A 232 -29.18 1.04 -8.60
CA LYS A 232 -28.49 -0.04 -9.32
C LYS A 232 -27.56 -0.87 -8.46
N GLY A 233 -27.36 -0.53 -7.19
CA GLY A 233 -26.44 -1.24 -6.30
C GLY A 233 -25.02 -1.29 -6.85
N TRP A 234 -24.60 -0.25 -7.57
CA TRP A 234 -23.21 -0.11 -8.05
C TRP A 234 -22.22 0.03 -6.88
N PHE A 235 -22.74 0.11 -5.65
CA PHE A 235 -22.04 0.25 -4.39
C PHE A 235 -22.76 -0.53 -3.29
#